data_AF-A0A9C8I629-F1
#
_entry.id   AF-A0A9C8I629-F1
#
_cell.length_a   1.000
_cell.length_b   1.000
_cell.length_c   1.000
_cell.angle_alpha   90.00
_cell.angle_beta   90.00
_cell.angle_gamma   90.00
#
_symmetry.space_group_name_H-M   'P 1'
#
loop_
_entity.id
_entity.type
_entity.pdbx_description
1 polymer ?
#
loop_
_entity_poly.entity_id
_entity_poly.type
_entity_poly.pdbx_seq_one_letter_code
_entity_poly.pdbx_strand_id
1 'polypeptide(L)'
;MLTKNPIAVTGLTLVFLFVLIGCSGDGSHPTAPGTSLDLSLSSTQPKNDSAGEHGCRIVWGFYEVLIDPETGDIEAIPLREAEYRFNVNKFLQPPAGNPADLALSIHDASQFQSTGRIDVDVTITHPFPGTPALRGFDVMGVFMTNGSIAGYADPTVFYTSGGNAEPELLNADGYTRWMNASEFTQSGLQGYTHGSKGIPGFTPNATINGYKYFAENLGVDENLATFFQTPLH
;
A
#
# COMPACT_ATOMS: atom_id res chain seq x y z
N MET A 1 -34.18 71.18 20.93
CA MET A 1 -34.41 70.12 21.93
C MET A 1 -34.48 68.79 21.19
N LEU A 2 -33.35 68.07 21.09
CA LEU A 2 -33.30 66.71 20.53
C LEU A 2 -33.29 65.72 21.68
N THR A 3 -34.31 64.89 21.76
CA THR A 3 -34.44 63.81 22.74
C THR A 3 -33.58 62.62 22.29
N LYS A 4 -32.50 62.34 23.03
CA LYS A 4 -31.64 61.16 22.81
C LYS A 4 -32.37 59.92 23.31
N ASN A 5 -32.71 58.99 22.41
CA ASN A 5 -33.28 57.69 22.75
C ASN A 5 -32.18 56.78 23.33
N PRO A 6 -32.24 56.42 24.62
CA PRO A 6 -31.18 55.64 25.27
C PRO A 6 -31.11 54.18 24.77
N ILE A 7 -32.20 53.67 24.18
CA ILE A 7 -32.33 52.28 23.72
C ILE A 7 -31.45 52.01 22.49
N ALA A 8 -31.27 52.99 21.61
CA ALA A 8 -30.46 52.83 20.40
C ALA A 8 -28.95 52.76 20.70
N VAL A 9 -28.51 53.42 21.78
CA VAL A 9 -27.09 53.43 22.17
C VAL A 9 -26.71 52.09 22.80
N THR A 10 -27.56 51.50 23.63
CA THR A 10 -27.27 50.22 24.31
C THR A 10 -27.23 49.03 23.34
N GLY A 11 -28.07 49.04 22.29
CA GLY A 11 -28.06 47.99 21.26
C GLY A 11 -26.78 47.99 20.41
N LEU A 12 -26.26 49.17 20.06
CA LEU A 12 -25.07 49.30 19.23
C LEU A 12 -23.79 48.86 19.98
N THR A 13 -23.71 49.09 21.29
CA THR A 13 -22.57 48.66 22.10
C THR A 13 -22.51 47.14 22.27
N LEU A 14 -23.67 46.47 22.31
CA LEU A 14 -23.74 45.00 22.49
C LEU A 14 -23.34 44.25 21.21
N VAL A 15 -23.69 44.78 20.03
CA VAL A 15 -23.28 44.21 18.73
C VAL A 15 -21.78 44.37 18.50
N PHE A 16 -21.16 45.48 18.94
CA PHE A 16 -19.70 45.66 18.86
C PHE A 16 -18.93 44.70 19.77
N LEU A 17 -19.53 44.26 20.89
CA LEU A 17 -18.90 43.33 21.82
C LEU A 17 -18.79 41.90 21.23
N PHE A 18 -19.73 41.48 20.39
CA PHE A 18 -19.68 40.17 19.72
C PHE A 18 -18.66 40.10 18.57
N VAL A 19 -18.32 41.22 17.95
CA VAL A 19 -17.33 41.26 16.86
C VAL A 19 -15.89 41.13 17.39
N LEU A 20 -15.63 41.50 18.65
CA LEU A 20 -14.28 41.47 19.24
C LEU A 20 -13.88 40.11 19.85
N ILE A 21 -14.81 39.16 19.96
CA ILE A 21 -14.52 37.79 20.49
C ILE A 21 -14.18 36.82 19.34
N GLY A 22 -14.18 37.27 18.08
CA GLY A 22 -13.99 36.43 16.89
C GLY A 22 -12.54 36.22 16.41
N CYS A 23 -11.52 36.79 17.06
CA CYS A 23 -10.13 36.69 16.59
C CYS A 23 -9.12 36.52 17.74
N SER A 24 -9.12 35.34 18.36
CA SER A 24 -7.95 34.85 19.11
C SER A 24 -7.74 33.36 18.78
N GLY A 25 -7.46 33.10 17.50
CA GLY A 25 -6.96 31.82 17.03
C GLY A 25 -5.44 31.91 16.90
N ASP A 26 -4.74 31.19 17.78
CA ASP A 26 -3.28 31.16 17.86
C ASP A 26 -2.68 30.50 16.60
N GLY A 27 -2.23 31.36 15.67
CA GLY A 27 -0.87 31.27 15.14
C GLY A 27 -0.38 30.01 14.41
N SER A 28 -1.24 29.21 13.78
CA SER A 28 -0.78 28.18 12.83
C SER A 28 -1.48 28.32 11.49
N HIS A 29 -0.73 28.77 10.48
CA HIS A 29 -1.18 28.90 9.10
C HIS A 29 -1.65 27.53 8.58
N PRO A 30 -2.96 27.31 8.33
CA PRO A 30 -3.46 26.01 7.86
C PRO A 30 -3.08 25.70 6.40
N THR A 31 -2.37 26.61 5.74
CA THR A 31 -1.93 26.49 4.34
C THR A 31 -0.41 26.49 4.17
N ALA A 32 0.37 26.66 5.24
CA ALA A 32 1.82 26.54 5.15
C ALA A 32 2.23 25.13 5.62
N PRO A 33 2.77 24.27 4.73
CA PRO A 33 3.37 23.02 5.19
C PRO A 33 4.53 23.36 6.13
N GLY A 34 4.51 22.78 7.34
CA GLY A 34 5.60 22.95 8.30
C GLY A 34 6.91 22.46 7.69
N THR A 35 7.91 23.32 7.65
CA THR A 35 9.21 23.06 6.99
C THR A 35 10.17 22.20 7.83
N SER A 36 9.73 21.61 8.94
CA SER A 36 10.56 20.70 9.74
C SER A 36 10.21 19.24 9.44
N LEU A 37 10.77 18.72 8.33
CA LEU A 37 10.94 17.27 8.14
C LEU A 37 12.07 16.81 9.05
N ASP A 38 11.77 16.52 10.31
CA ASP A 38 12.67 15.77 11.18
C ASP A 38 12.54 14.29 10.83
N LEU A 39 13.32 13.85 9.84
CA LEU A 39 13.45 12.46 9.39
C LEU A 39 14.33 11.65 10.37
N SER A 40 13.98 11.67 11.64
CA SER A 40 14.58 10.84 12.67
C SER A 40 13.78 9.55 12.81
N LEU A 41 14.02 8.59 11.90
CA LEU A 41 13.39 7.28 11.88
C LEU A 41 14.02 6.30 12.91
N SER A 42 14.32 6.77 14.12
CA SER A 42 14.84 5.92 15.19
C SER A 42 14.40 6.39 16.58
N SER A 43 13.17 6.05 16.98
CA SER A 43 12.94 5.64 18.37
C SER A 43 11.63 4.88 18.51
N THR A 44 11.75 3.64 18.97
CA THR A 44 10.68 2.84 19.55
C THR A 44 10.12 3.53 20.79
N GLN A 45 9.09 4.36 20.61
CA GLN A 45 8.11 4.65 21.66
C GLN A 45 6.73 4.72 21.00
N PRO A 46 5.74 3.93 21.44
CA PRO A 46 4.36 4.17 21.06
C PRO A 46 3.94 5.46 21.78
N LYS A 47 4.09 6.59 21.08
CA LYS A 47 3.36 7.80 21.49
C LYS A 47 1.89 7.46 21.29
N ASN A 48 1.16 7.40 22.40
CA ASN A 48 -0.29 7.44 22.39
C ASN A 48 -0.70 8.78 21.79
N ASP A 49 -0.69 8.86 20.46
CA ASP A 49 -1.37 9.90 19.72
C ASP A 49 -2.85 9.66 19.96
N SER A 50 -3.33 10.37 20.98
CA SER A 50 -4.75 10.56 21.23
C SER A 50 -5.35 11.04 19.92
N ALA A 51 -6.32 10.29 19.40
CA ALA A 51 -7.11 10.61 18.21
C ALA A 51 -8.01 11.84 18.45
N GLY A 52 -7.39 12.99 18.77
CA GLY A 52 -8.01 14.27 19.01
C GLY A 52 -7.74 15.22 17.84
N GLU A 53 -8.78 15.45 17.03
CA GLU A 53 -9.07 16.70 16.32
C GLU A 53 -8.18 17.19 15.15
N HIS A 54 -7.11 16.49 14.76
CA HIS A 54 -6.43 16.78 13.50
C HIS A 54 -6.61 15.63 12.51
N GLY A 55 -7.57 15.80 11.58
CA GLY A 55 -7.95 14.78 10.61
C GLY A 55 -6.75 14.17 9.90
N CYS A 56 -6.56 12.85 10.06
CA CYS A 56 -5.58 12.09 9.31
C CYS A 56 -5.86 12.28 7.81
N ARG A 57 -4.97 12.98 7.11
CA ARG A 57 -4.97 13.02 5.65
C ARG A 57 -4.28 11.75 5.17
N ILE A 58 -5.05 10.88 4.54
CA ILE A 58 -4.52 9.71 3.83
C ILE A 58 -4.35 10.14 2.37
N VAL A 59 -3.16 9.95 1.80
CA VAL A 59 -2.92 10.15 0.37
C VAL A 59 -3.50 8.94 -0.36
N TRP A 60 -4.51 9.16 -1.21
CA TRP A 60 -5.19 8.08 -1.94
C TRP A 60 -4.51 7.71 -3.26
N GLY A 61 -3.59 8.54 -3.75
CA GLY A 61 -2.83 8.29 -4.96
C GLY A 61 -1.99 9.49 -5.34
N PHE A 62 -0.98 9.23 -6.16
CA PHE A 62 -0.22 10.27 -6.86
C PHE A 62 -0.63 10.23 -8.32
N TYR A 63 -0.80 11.39 -8.92
CA TYR A 63 -1.13 11.52 -10.33
C TYR A 63 -0.16 12.50 -10.95
N GLU A 64 0.38 12.14 -12.12
CA GLU A 64 0.99 13.08 -13.04
C GLU A 64 -0.14 13.68 -13.88
N VAL A 65 -0.29 15.00 -13.83
CA VAL A 65 -1.35 15.70 -14.57
C VAL A 65 -0.71 16.46 -15.72
N LEU A 66 -1.04 16.07 -16.93
CA LEU A 66 -0.66 16.72 -18.17
C LEU A 66 -1.79 17.69 -18.57
N ILE A 67 -1.44 18.93 -18.89
CA ILE A 67 -2.39 19.95 -19.36
C ILE A 67 -1.90 20.43 -20.73
N ASP A 68 -2.70 20.24 -21.76
CA ASP A 68 -2.45 20.82 -23.09
C ASP A 68 -2.94 22.28 -23.10
N PRO A 69 -2.03 23.28 -23.24
CA PRO A 69 -2.41 24.69 -23.18
C PRO A 69 -3.17 25.19 -24.41
N GLU A 70 -3.12 24.48 -25.55
CA GLU A 70 -3.79 24.91 -26.79
C GLU A 70 -5.25 24.45 -26.82
N THR A 71 -5.51 23.21 -26.40
CA THR A 71 -6.85 22.61 -26.37
C THR A 71 -7.55 22.81 -25.02
N GLY A 72 -6.78 22.94 -23.94
CA GLY A 72 -7.28 22.92 -22.56
C GLY A 72 -7.57 21.52 -22.03
N ASP A 73 -7.14 20.47 -22.76
CA ASP A 73 -7.35 19.08 -22.34
C ASP A 73 -6.46 18.73 -21.14
N ILE A 74 -7.04 18.03 -20.18
CA ILE A 74 -6.38 17.59 -18.95
C ILE A 74 -6.36 16.07 -18.92
N GLU A 75 -5.17 15.49 -18.87
CA GLU A 75 -4.94 14.06 -18.71
C GLU A 75 -4.29 13.79 -17.35
N ALA A 76 -4.89 12.92 -16.54
CA ALA A 76 -4.36 12.53 -15.24
C ALA A 76 -3.88 11.07 -15.29
N ILE A 77 -2.56 10.86 -15.20
CA ILE A 77 -1.89 9.58 -15.24
C ILE A 77 -1.58 9.14 -13.80
N PRO A 78 -2.10 8.00 -13.31
CA PRO A 78 -1.81 7.54 -11.96
C PRO A 78 -0.35 7.05 -11.82
N LEU A 79 0.36 7.53 -10.81
CA LEU A 79 1.71 7.09 -10.43
C LEU A 79 1.65 5.92 -9.45
N ARG A 80 1.48 4.71 -10.00
CA ARG A 80 1.23 3.46 -9.25
C ARG A 80 2.37 3.03 -8.32
N GLU A 81 3.59 3.48 -8.58
CA GLU A 81 4.76 3.10 -7.76
C GLU A 81 4.76 3.73 -6.36
N ALA A 82 4.04 4.85 -6.18
CA ALA A 82 4.00 5.60 -4.92
C ALA A 82 2.89 5.11 -3.97
N GLU A 83 2.23 4.00 -4.29
CA GLU A 83 1.05 3.51 -3.60
C GLU A 83 1.35 2.62 -2.38
N TYR A 84 0.45 2.66 -1.41
CA TYR A 84 0.49 1.82 -0.22
C TYR A 84 0.33 0.35 -0.59
N ARG A 85 1.15 -0.52 0.01
CA ARG A 85 1.01 -1.97 -0.11
C ARG A 85 0.35 -2.52 1.14
N PHE A 86 -0.76 -3.24 0.96
CA PHE A 86 -1.47 -3.88 2.05
C PHE A 86 -1.46 -5.40 1.87
N ASN A 87 -1.37 -6.12 2.98
CA ASN A 87 -1.60 -7.56 3.00
C ASN A 87 -3.10 -7.83 2.89
N VAL A 88 -3.50 -8.42 1.77
CA VAL A 88 -4.89 -8.77 1.45
C VAL A 88 -5.21 -10.24 1.70
N ASN A 89 -4.32 -11.04 2.30
CA ASN A 89 -4.54 -12.47 2.54
C ASN A 89 -5.84 -12.74 3.31
N LYS A 90 -6.22 -11.84 4.23
CA LYS A 90 -7.48 -11.99 5.00
C LYS A 90 -8.72 -11.93 4.13
N PHE A 91 -8.68 -11.26 2.98
CA PHE A 91 -9.80 -11.19 2.04
C PHE A 91 -9.83 -12.39 1.10
N LEU A 92 -8.68 -13.03 0.83
CA LEU A 92 -8.57 -14.21 -0.05
C LEU A 92 -8.68 -15.54 0.70
N GLN A 93 -8.65 -15.53 2.03
CA GLN A 93 -8.60 -16.73 2.85
C GLN A 93 -9.43 -16.57 4.13
N PRO A 94 -9.83 -17.66 4.80
CA PRO A 94 -10.53 -17.57 6.08
C PRO A 94 -9.75 -16.72 7.11
N PRO A 95 -10.45 -15.95 7.96
CA PRO A 95 -11.89 -16.03 8.23
C PRO A 95 -12.79 -15.17 7.34
N ALA A 96 -12.26 -14.21 6.57
CA ALA A 96 -13.10 -13.28 5.80
C ALA A 96 -13.25 -13.66 4.31
N GLY A 97 -12.27 -14.36 3.73
CA GLY A 97 -12.33 -14.88 2.36
C GLY A 97 -12.75 -16.34 2.26
N ASN A 98 -12.96 -16.81 1.03
CA ASN A 98 -13.22 -18.21 0.71
C ASN A 98 -11.89 -18.92 0.37
N PRO A 99 -11.60 -20.12 0.91
CA PRO A 99 -10.41 -20.90 0.52
C PRO A 99 -10.28 -21.19 -0.99
N ALA A 100 -11.36 -21.03 -1.76
CA ALA A 100 -11.37 -21.13 -3.22
C ALA A 100 -10.86 -19.87 -3.92
N ASP A 101 -10.76 -18.73 -3.23
CA ASP A 101 -10.33 -17.45 -3.82
C ASP A 101 -8.83 -17.42 -4.11
N LEU A 102 -8.05 -18.33 -3.50
CA LEU A 102 -6.67 -18.62 -3.87
C LEU A 102 -6.52 -20.12 -4.16
N ALA A 103 -6.29 -20.45 -5.44
CA ALA A 103 -6.04 -21.81 -5.88
C ALA A 103 -4.61 -21.95 -6.41
N LEU A 104 -3.99 -23.09 -6.07
CA LEU A 104 -2.70 -23.51 -6.58
C LEU A 104 -2.89 -24.89 -7.21
N SER A 105 -2.47 -25.06 -8.46
CA SER A 105 -2.46 -26.36 -9.14
C SER A 105 -1.11 -26.60 -9.77
N ILE A 106 -0.62 -27.83 -9.68
CA ILE A 106 0.61 -28.24 -10.36
C ILE A 106 0.30 -28.36 -11.84
N HIS A 107 0.94 -27.51 -12.65
CA HIS A 107 0.85 -27.54 -14.10
C HIS A 107 1.72 -28.67 -14.66
N ASP A 108 3.00 -28.67 -14.26
CA ASP A 108 3.97 -29.70 -14.63
C ASP A 108 4.96 -29.95 -13.47
N ALA A 109 5.14 -31.20 -13.09
CA ALA A 109 6.15 -31.63 -12.12
C ALA A 109 7.09 -32.71 -12.70
N SER A 110 7.08 -32.90 -14.02
CA SER A 110 7.89 -33.89 -14.73
C SER A 110 9.39 -33.70 -14.47
N GLN A 111 9.82 -32.46 -14.26
CA GLN A 111 11.22 -32.08 -14.01
C GLN A 111 11.59 -32.03 -12.53
N PHE A 112 10.66 -32.29 -11.61
CA PHE A 112 10.92 -32.14 -10.17
C PHE A 112 12.06 -33.04 -9.69
N GLN A 113 12.10 -34.29 -10.14
CA GLN A 113 13.13 -35.25 -9.73
C GLN A 113 14.50 -34.99 -10.39
N SER A 114 14.53 -34.35 -11.57
CA SER A 114 15.76 -34.11 -12.32
C SER A 114 16.41 -32.77 -12.01
N THR A 115 15.61 -31.71 -11.92
CA THR A 115 16.08 -30.33 -11.77
C THR A 115 15.47 -29.61 -10.57
N GLY A 116 14.55 -30.25 -9.83
CA GLY A 116 13.84 -29.60 -8.73
C GLY A 116 12.73 -28.65 -9.17
N ARG A 117 12.44 -28.56 -10.47
CA ARG A 117 11.46 -27.62 -11.03
C ARG A 117 10.03 -28.14 -10.92
N ILE A 118 9.12 -27.27 -10.49
CA ILE A 118 7.67 -27.47 -10.54
C ILE A 118 7.05 -26.22 -11.16
N ASP A 119 6.27 -26.41 -12.21
CA ASP A 119 5.43 -25.37 -12.78
C ASP A 119 4.08 -25.39 -12.06
N VAL A 120 3.65 -24.23 -11.56
CA VAL A 120 2.45 -24.07 -10.74
C VAL A 120 1.57 -22.99 -11.35
N ASP A 121 0.31 -23.33 -11.58
CA ASP A 121 -0.73 -22.37 -11.92
C ASP A 121 -1.30 -21.77 -10.63
N VAL A 122 -1.24 -20.44 -10.54
CA VAL A 122 -1.80 -19.66 -9.43
C VAL A 122 -3.03 -18.95 -9.94
N THR A 123 -4.17 -19.21 -9.32
CA THR A 123 -5.43 -18.53 -9.63
C THR A 123 -5.91 -17.74 -8.42
N ILE A 124 -6.21 -16.47 -8.65
CA ILE A 124 -6.80 -15.57 -7.65
C ILE A 124 -8.19 -15.18 -8.15
N THR A 125 -9.21 -15.43 -7.33
CA THR A 125 -10.57 -14.95 -7.58
C THR A 125 -10.78 -13.66 -6.80
N HIS A 126 -11.38 -12.66 -7.44
CA HIS A 126 -11.69 -11.40 -6.79
C HIS A 126 -12.61 -11.63 -5.57
N PRO A 127 -12.23 -11.19 -4.35
CA PRO A 127 -12.92 -11.56 -3.12
C PRO A 127 -14.27 -10.84 -2.92
N PHE A 128 -14.59 -9.85 -3.76
CA PHE A 128 -15.86 -9.11 -3.70
C PHE A 128 -16.77 -9.45 -4.90
N PRO A 129 -17.87 -10.20 -4.68
CA PRO A 129 -18.83 -10.54 -5.72
C PRO A 129 -19.52 -9.30 -6.31
N GLY A 130 -19.74 -9.30 -7.63
CA GLY A 130 -20.47 -8.23 -8.31
C GLY A 130 -19.68 -6.95 -8.58
N THR A 131 -18.43 -6.86 -8.11
CA THR A 131 -17.49 -5.77 -8.43
C THR A 131 -16.23 -6.37 -9.05
N PRO A 132 -16.30 -6.91 -10.28
CA PRO A 132 -15.13 -7.56 -10.92
C PRO A 132 -14.00 -6.56 -11.16
N ALA A 133 -14.33 -5.28 -11.30
CA ALA A 133 -13.40 -4.18 -11.44
C ALA A 133 -13.59 -3.22 -10.27
N LEU A 134 -12.99 -3.51 -9.12
CA LEU A 134 -12.49 -2.41 -8.34
C LEU A 134 -11.24 -1.92 -9.07
N ARG A 135 -11.43 -0.96 -9.98
CA ARG A 135 -10.33 -0.30 -10.69
C ARG A 135 -9.30 0.15 -9.64
N GLY A 136 -8.04 -0.21 -9.83
CA GLY A 136 -6.93 0.21 -8.96
C GLY A 136 -6.49 -0.78 -7.89
N PHE A 137 -6.81 -2.06 -8.02
CA PHE A 137 -6.17 -3.10 -7.19
C PHE A 137 -5.29 -4.01 -8.04
N ASP A 138 -4.00 -3.69 -8.06
CA ASP A 138 -2.99 -4.60 -8.55
C ASP A 138 -2.51 -5.50 -7.38
N VAL A 139 -2.42 -6.81 -7.65
CA VAL A 139 -2.11 -7.83 -6.64
C VAL A 139 -0.72 -8.43 -6.91
N MET A 140 0.08 -8.55 -5.85
CA MET A 140 1.35 -9.29 -5.90
C MET A 140 1.21 -10.63 -5.19
N GLY A 141 1.39 -11.73 -5.93
CA GLY A 141 1.64 -13.05 -5.36
C GLY A 141 3.11 -13.19 -4.99
N VAL A 142 3.45 -13.02 -3.71
CA VAL A 142 4.84 -13.09 -3.24
C VAL A 142 5.21 -14.53 -2.87
N PHE A 143 6.26 -15.07 -3.49
CA PHE A 143 6.79 -16.39 -3.17
C PHE A 143 7.79 -16.29 -2.01
N MET A 144 7.37 -16.69 -0.82
CA MET A 144 8.18 -16.55 0.39
C MET A 144 8.93 -17.84 0.73
N THR A 145 10.24 -17.72 0.93
CA THR A 145 11.17 -18.84 1.14
C THR A 145 12.22 -18.48 2.19
N ASN A 146 13.12 -19.42 2.49
CA ASN A 146 14.35 -19.10 3.19
C ASN A 146 15.40 -18.52 2.25
N GLY A 147 16.24 -17.64 2.78
CA GLY A 147 17.40 -17.07 2.11
C GLY A 147 18.68 -17.31 2.90
N SER A 148 19.74 -17.71 2.20
CA SER A 148 21.09 -17.85 2.76
C SER A 148 22.04 -16.73 2.33
N ILE A 149 21.70 -15.95 1.30
CA ILE A 149 22.58 -14.89 0.82
C ILE A 149 22.23 -13.59 1.53
N ALA A 150 23.20 -13.07 2.28
CA ALA A 150 23.13 -11.74 2.87
C ALA A 150 23.36 -10.65 1.80
N GLY A 151 22.64 -9.54 1.91
CA GLY A 151 22.82 -8.37 1.06
C GLY A 151 24.23 -7.79 1.17
N TYR A 152 24.81 -7.40 0.04
CA TYR A 152 26.15 -6.81 0.02
C TYR A 152 26.19 -5.45 0.72
N ALA A 153 25.20 -4.59 0.46
CA ALA A 153 25.10 -3.27 1.08
C ALA A 153 24.45 -3.31 2.48
N ASP A 154 23.55 -4.26 2.71
CA ASP A 154 22.84 -4.47 3.97
C ASP A 154 22.85 -5.95 4.33
N PRO A 155 23.69 -6.39 5.27
CA PRO A 155 23.82 -7.80 5.64
C PRO A 155 22.60 -8.32 6.42
N THR A 156 21.66 -7.46 6.81
CA THR A 156 20.39 -7.87 7.44
C THR A 156 19.34 -8.28 6.42
N VAL A 157 19.58 -7.96 5.13
CA VAL A 157 18.74 -8.39 4.03
C VAL A 157 19.15 -9.80 3.60
N PHE A 158 18.19 -10.72 3.51
CA PHE A 158 18.40 -12.08 3.06
C PHE A 158 17.58 -12.38 1.82
N TYR A 159 18.19 -13.03 0.84
CA TYR A 159 17.52 -13.54 -0.36
C TYR A 159 17.96 -14.96 -0.67
N THR A 160 17.13 -15.67 -1.45
CA THR A 160 17.43 -17.03 -1.89
C THR A 160 18.66 -17.04 -2.80
N SER A 161 19.49 -18.06 -2.64
CA SER A 161 20.61 -18.32 -3.54
C SER A 161 20.20 -18.94 -4.88
N GLY A 162 18.97 -19.45 -4.98
CA GLY A 162 18.52 -20.26 -6.12
C GLY A 162 19.24 -21.59 -6.28
N GLY A 163 20.21 -21.88 -5.40
CA GLY A 163 21.03 -23.08 -5.42
C GLY A 163 20.89 -23.90 -4.15
N ASN A 164 21.61 -25.03 -4.09
CA ASN A 164 21.85 -25.81 -2.87
C ASN A 164 20.57 -26.11 -2.05
N ALA A 165 19.49 -26.51 -2.73
CA ALA A 165 18.20 -26.88 -2.13
C ALA A 165 17.34 -25.74 -1.56
N GLU A 166 17.64 -24.48 -1.89
CA GLU A 166 16.73 -23.36 -1.64
C GLU A 166 15.76 -23.19 -2.81
N PRO A 167 14.44 -23.15 -2.57
CA PRO A 167 13.49 -22.92 -3.65
C PRO A 167 13.50 -21.45 -4.05
N GLU A 168 13.48 -21.20 -5.35
CA GLU A 168 13.40 -19.88 -5.96
C GLU A 168 12.25 -19.79 -6.98
N LEU A 169 11.80 -18.56 -7.24
CA LEU A 169 10.82 -18.28 -8.28
C LEU A 169 11.55 -17.94 -9.60
N LEU A 170 11.54 -18.86 -10.56
CA LEU A 170 12.33 -18.77 -11.79
C LEU A 170 11.87 -17.69 -12.78
N ASN A 171 10.62 -17.23 -12.69
CA ASN A 171 10.00 -16.26 -13.60
C ASN A 171 9.36 -15.09 -12.84
N ALA A 172 10.04 -14.61 -11.81
CA ALA A 172 9.58 -13.48 -11.01
C ALA A 172 9.44 -12.21 -11.87
N ASP A 173 8.34 -11.49 -11.72
CA ASP A 173 8.14 -10.16 -12.36
C ASP A 173 8.94 -9.06 -11.67
N GLY A 174 9.43 -9.36 -10.47
CA GLY A 174 10.34 -8.53 -9.71
C GLY A 174 10.55 -9.11 -8.31
N TYR A 175 11.21 -8.32 -7.48
CA TYR A 175 11.47 -8.66 -6.09
C TYR A 175 10.88 -7.62 -5.15
N THR A 176 10.43 -8.06 -3.99
CA THR A 176 9.86 -7.19 -2.97
C THR A 176 10.36 -7.55 -1.58
N ARG A 177 10.57 -6.50 -0.78
CA ARG A 177 10.81 -6.61 0.66
C ARG A 177 9.50 -6.56 1.47
N TRP A 178 8.40 -6.17 0.84
CA TRP A 178 7.15 -5.93 1.56
C TRP A 178 6.52 -7.21 2.09
N MET A 179 5.99 -7.13 3.32
CA MET A 179 5.26 -8.20 4.01
C MET A 179 6.06 -9.50 4.25
N ASN A 180 7.39 -9.45 4.24
CA ASN A 180 8.21 -10.61 4.63
C ASN A 180 8.03 -10.93 6.13
N ALA A 181 8.14 -12.21 6.49
CA ALA A 181 7.85 -12.67 7.84
C ALA A 181 8.83 -12.16 8.90
N SER A 182 10.08 -11.89 8.53
CA SER A 182 11.14 -11.44 9.44
C SER A 182 10.96 -9.99 9.90
N GLU A 183 10.46 -9.12 9.02
CA GLU A 183 10.35 -7.68 9.30
C GLU A 183 8.92 -7.27 9.66
N PHE A 184 7.91 -7.94 9.08
CA PHE A 184 6.49 -7.59 9.25
C PHE A 184 5.82 -8.52 10.26
N THR A 185 6.38 -8.62 11.46
CA THR A 185 6.02 -9.66 12.46
C THR A 185 4.60 -9.55 13.02
N GLN A 186 3.93 -8.41 12.87
CA GLN A 186 2.57 -8.20 13.36
C GLN A 186 1.54 -8.52 12.29
N SER A 187 0.74 -9.57 12.45
CA SER A 187 -0.31 -9.92 11.49
C SER A 187 -1.36 -8.81 11.33
N GLY A 188 -1.75 -8.52 10.09
CA GLY A 188 -2.69 -7.43 9.79
C GLY A 188 -2.49 -6.87 8.39
N LEU A 189 -3.16 -5.75 8.09
CA LEU A 189 -3.09 -5.08 6.79
C LEU A 189 -1.68 -4.60 6.42
N GLN A 190 -0.85 -4.29 7.41
CA GLN A 190 0.53 -3.83 7.21
C GLN A 190 1.55 -4.88 7.67
N GLY A 191 1.13 -6.14 7.70
CA GLY A 191 1.82 -7.23 8.39
C GLY A 191 2.02 -8.46 7.54
N TYR A 192 2.93 -9.34 7.94
CA TYR A 192 2.94 -10.71 7.46
C TYR A 192 1.79 -11.48 8.12
N THR A 193 0.98 -12.13 7.29
CA THR A 193 -0.06 -13.06 7.74
C THR A 193 0.19 -14.40 7.06
N HIS A 194 0.48 -15.41 7.87
CA HIS A 194 0.68 -16.77 7.39
C HIS A 194 -0.55 -17.25 6.62
N GLY A 195 -0.33 -17.69 5.38
CA GLY A 195 -1.40 -18.15 4.51
C GLY A 195 -1.80 -19.60 4.82
N SER A 196 -3.09 -19.91 4.67
CA SER A 196 -3.68 -21.24 4.81
C SER A 196 -3.17 -22.28 3.80
N LYS A 197 -2.57 -21.82 2.68
CA LYS A 197 -1.91 -22.67 1.67
C LYS A 197 -0.40 -22.83 1.90
N GLY A 198 0.15 -22.17 2.92
CA GLY A 198 1.55 -22.29 3.30
C GLY A 198 1.84 -23.59 4.04
N ILE A 199 3.14 -23.88 4.22
CA ILE A 199 3.59 -25.01 5.03
C ILE A 199 3.30 -24.70 6.51
N PRO A 200 2.50 -25.50 7.23
CA PRO A 200 2.16 -25.22 8.63
C PRO A 200 3.40 -25.10 9.51
N GLY A 201 3.51 -24.01 10.26
CA GLY A 201 4.64 -23.75 11.17
C GLY A 201 5.94 -23.32 10.48
N PHE A 202 5.94 -23.15 9.16
CA PHE A 202 7.07 -22.59 8.43
C PHE A 202 7.06 -21.05 8.50
N THR A 203 8.16 -20.48 8.98
CA THR A 203 8.41 -19.03 8.98
C THR A 203 9.61 -18.75 8.07
N PRO A 204 9.40 -18.17 6.88
CA PRO A 204 10.49 -17.84 5.97
C PRO A 204 11.41 -16.77 6.57
N ASN A 205 12.72 -16.88 6.33
CA ASN A 205 13.70 -15.87 6.76
C ASN A 205 14.19 -14.93 5.65
N ALA A 206 13.83 -15.16 4.38
CA ALA A 206 14.19 -14.25 3.30
C ALA A 206 13.41 -12.94 3.46
N THR A 207 14.14 -11.82 3.46
CA THR A 207 13.52 -10.49 3.49
C THR A 207 13.22 -9.97 2.11
N ILE A 208 13.95 -10.39 1.07
CA ILE A 208 13.65 -10.13 -0.34
C ILE A 208 13.12 -11.39 -0.99
N ASN A 209 11.94 -11.28 -1.59
CA ASN A 209 11.20 -12.39 -2.17
C ASN A 209 10.74 -12.05 -3.60
N GLY A 210 10.80 -13.04 -4.50
CA GLY A 210 10.27 -12.88 -5.85
C GLY A 210 8.74 -12.82 -5.83
N TYR A 211 8.14 -12.10 -6.77
CA TYR A 211 6.68 -12.04 -6.89
C TYR A 211 6.21 -12.22 -8.34
N LYS A 212 4.94 -12.61 -8.48
CA LYS A 212 4.16 -12.49 -9.71
C LYS A 212 3.12 -11.39 -9.56
N TYR A 213 2.95 -10.58 -10.59
CA TYR A 213 2.01 -9.45 -10.61
C TYR A 213 0.72 -9.84 -11.31
N PHE A 214 -0.41 -9.43 -10.75
CA PHE A 214 -1.74 -9.68 -11.28
C PHE A 214 -2.50 -8.36 -11.31
N ALA A 215 -2.88 -7.92 -12.50
CA ALA A 215 -3.57 -6.66 -12.71
C ALA A 215 -4.64 -6.81 -13.78
N GLU A 216 -5.63 -5.93 -13.76
CA GLU A 216 -6.59 -5.82 -14.85
C GLU A 216 -5.84 -5.40 -16.13
N ASN A 217 -6.14 -6.07 -17.24
CA ASN A 217 -5.52 -5.87 -18.56
C ASN A 217 -4.05 -6.26 -18.68
N LEU A 218 -3.44 -6.90 -17.68
CA LEU A 218 -2.11 -7.50 -17.83
C LEU A 218 -2.26 -8.91 -18.46
N GLY A 219 -1.76 -9.06 -19.68
CA GLY A 219 -1.72 -10.36 -20.36
C GLY A 219 -0.79 -11.37 -19.67
N VAL A 220 -1.06 -12.67 -19.86
CA VAL A 220 -0.29 -13.76 -19.22
C VAL A 220 1.21 -13.71 -19.57
N ASP A 221 1.53 -13.30 -20.80
CA ASP A 221 2.90 -13.18 -21.31
C ASP A 221 3.34 -11.72 -21.50
N GLU A 222 2.56 -10.77 -20.96
CA GLU A 222 2.85 -9.35 -21.13
C GLU A 222 4.01 -8.91 -20.25
N ASN A 223 4.89 -8.06 -20.81
CA ASN A 223 6.01 -7.53 -20.06
C ASN A 223 5.53 -6.47 -19.06
N LEU A 224 5.79 -6.70 -17.77
CA LEU A 224 5.35 -5.80 -16.71
C LEU A 224 5.92 -4.37 -16.84
N ALA A 225 7.16 -4.21 -17.34
CA ALA A 225 7.73 -2.88 -17.54
C ALA A 225 7.02 -2.11 -18.67
N THR A 226 6.63 -2.80 -19.75
CA THR A 226 5.80 -2.20 -20.81
C THR A 226 4.40 -1.87 -20.33
N PHE A 227 3.80 -2.75 -19.50
CA PHE A 227 2.49 -2.51 -18.89
C PHE A 227 2.47 -1.21 -18.09
N PHE A 228 3.48 -0.96 -17.24
CA PHE A 228 3.57 0.28 -16.46
C PHE A 228 3.91 1.53 -17.28
N GLN A 229 4.48 1.37 -18.48
CA GLN A 229 4.79 2.49 -19.37
C GLN A 229 3.59 2.90 -20.23
N THR A 230 2.57 2.05 -20.32
CA THR A 230 1.40 2.30 -21.17
C THR A 230 0.32 2.99 -20.33
N PRO A 231 -0.07 4.25 -20.65
CA PRO A 231 -1.19 4.90 -20.00
C PRO A 231 -2.45 4.04 -20.19
N LEU A 232 -3.19 3.80 -19.11
CA LEU A 232 -4.40 2.98 -19.15
C LEU A 232 -5.38 3.52 -20.19
N HIS A 233 -5.83 2.65 -21.10
CA HIS A 233 -6.96 2.93 -22.00
C HIS A 233 -8.30 2.91 -21.27
#